data_AF-A0A8H7ENN6-F1
#
_entry.id   AF-A0A8H7ENN6-F1
#
_cell.length_a   1.000
_cell.length_b   1.000
_cell.length_c   1.000
_cell.angle_alpha   90.00
_cell.angle_beta   90.00
_cell.angle_gamma   90.00
#
_symmetry.space_group_name_H-M   'P 1'
#
loop_
_entity.id
_entity.type
_entity.pdbx_description
1 polymer ?
#
loop_
_entity_poly.entity_id
_entity_poly.type
_entity_poly.pdbx_seq_one_letter_code
_entity_poly.pdbx_strand_id
1 'polypeptide(L)'
;MFKQKVQKWPRNVADSASSKALPKTPSTPRPCPGCGSTEHRNTKAKSCTAHKQSTNELLEAALGKNPEFDTRKITFDAVFREKYRGQFLTKIEELSSYLRLVVTRTQLFVNQYIINHDVIPAICFTQNLFYSIMQLVLGRSITTKNDNMPVDLEKSWQAFAHIHPVVLNPPRTTLRASDVLTDACVLLATSYSNYIVENFESRICSFVQYRLTSWFQVRTNFYLVKRKLRIWLQNTVFERIGGGTPEWPEGIEPTLPLVALTDSLCDDLEALVPKPVPQKTISASPGSYLPVLKYILSYYEEEHQRAMTENRSDDTSVPRLFSISTKPSAQWRFVSINGELMASLASLRRPQQPSEYSTVFFQVLDLSRFGLNSLDDFTQNVNPRFACRILTDGFAVNLLFARRAREGTRDTELELEDFSLDEVNRYFEPWAVDPGHNQVFTAVDGSGSKSHQIRRVSNKEYYAMTGSERRAKTLQKDKDTNKYDNMQNRIIPTPP
;
A
#
# COMPACT_ATOMS: atom_id res chain seq x y z
N MET A 1 13.11 19.15 3.07
CA MET A 1 12.12 18.73 2.05
C MET A 1 11.30 17.57 2.61
N PHE A 2 9.99 17.72 2.82
CA PHE A 2 9.14 16.61 3.28
C PHE A 2 9.10 15.49 2.24
N LYS A 3 9.72 14.36 2.54
CA LYS A 3 9.26 13.08 1.99
C LYS A 3 8.03 12.67 2.80
N GLN A 4 6.88 13.29 2.53
CA GLN A 4 5.64 12.53 2.65
C GLN A 4 5.90 11.26 1.83
N LYS A 5 5.69 10.07 2.42
CA LYS A 5 5.53 8.85 1.63
C LYS A 5 4.38 9.17 0.68
N VAL A 6 4.74 9.60 -0.52
CA VAL A 6 3.82 9.69 -1.65
C VAL A 6 3.18 8.33 -1.66
N GLN A 7 1.86 8.29 -1.52
CA GLN A 7 1.07 7.13 -1.85
C GLN A 7 1.48 6.81 -3.29
N LYS A 8 2.47 5.92 -3.46
CA LYS A 8 2.96 5.54 -4.77
C LYS A 8 1.72 5.02 -5.46
N TRP A 9 1.25 5.77 -6.45
CA TRP A 9 0.24 5.29 -7.35
C TRP A 9 0.73 3.92 -7.80
N PRO A 10 -0.09 2.87 -7.68
CA PRO A 10 0.28 1.62 -8.31
C PRO A 10 0.47 1.96 -9.79
N ARG A 11 1.73 1.97 -10.24
CA ARG A 11 2.00 1.76 -11.65
C ARG A 11 1.21 0.50 -11.99
N ASN A 12 0.60 0.44 -13.17
CA ASN A 12 0.20 -0.85 -13.69
C ASN A 12 1.46 -1.71 -13.78
N VAL A 13 1.79 -2.43 -12.71
CA VAL A 13 2.80 -3.51 -12.67
C VAL A 13 2.19 -4.78 -13.30
N ALA A 14 1.02 -4.66 -13.93
CA ALA A 14 0.39 -5.73 -14.68
C ALA A 14 1.17 -6.15 -15.95
N ASP A 15 2.21 -5.41 -16.37
CA ASP A 15 2.95 -5.71 -17.60
C ASP A 15 4.38 -6.25 -17.41
N SER A 16 4.80 -6.65 -16.20
CA SER A 16 6.15 -7.24 -16.01
C SER A 16 6.21 -8.56 -15.25
N ALA A 17 5.10 -9.30 -15.16
CA ALA A 17 5.16 -10.76 -14.99
C ALA A 17 5.09 -11.42 -16.37
N SER A 18 6.17 -11.30 -17.15
CA SER A 18 6.43 -12.23 -18.25
C SER A 18 6.66 -13.61 -17.63
N SER A 19 5.56 -14.34 -17.40
CA SER A 19 5.63 -15.79 -17.34
C SER A 19 6.28 -16.21 -18.65
N LYS A 20 7.46 -16.81 -18.59
CA LYS A 20 7.99 -17.57 -19.71
C LYS A 20 6.97 -18.68 -19.98
N ALA A 21 6.04 -18.39 -20.89
CA ALA A 21 5.08 -19.35 -21.36
C ALA A 21 5.87 -20.47 -22.05
N LEU A 22 5.69 -21.70 -21.58
CA LEU A 22 6.00 -22.89 -22.36
C LEU A 22 5.34 -22.77 -23.74
N PRO A 23 5.93 -23.35 -24.80
CA PRO A 23 5.49 -23.12 -26.17
C PRO A 23 4.03 -23.54 -26.32
N LYS A 24 3.14 -22.57 -26.54
CA LYS A 24 1.75 -22.85 -26.88
C LYS A 24 1.74 -23.48 -28.26
N THR A 25 1.11 -24.65 -28.37
CA THR A 25 0.71 -25.29 -29.62
C THR A 25 0.14 -24.27 -30.61
N PRO A 26 0.42 -24.38 -31.92
CA PRO A 26 0.07 -23.35 -32.90
C PRO A 26 -1.45 -23.25 -33.04
N SER A 27 -2.03 -22.25 -32.36
CA SER A 27 -3.43 -21.88 -32.54
C SER A 27 -3.56 -21.20 -33.91
N THR A 28 -4.46 -21.70 -34.77
CA THR A 28 -4.88 -21.05 -36.03
C THR A 28 -4.98 -19.52 -35.89
N PRO A 29 -4.41 -18.73 -36.81
CA PRO A 29 -4.42 -17.27 -36.73
C PRO A 29 -5.85 -16.77 -36.79
N ARG A 30 -6.36 -16.26 -35.66
CA ARG A 30 -7.63 -15.53 -35.62
C ARG A 30 -7.36 -14.09 -36.04
N PRO A 31 -8.05 -13.56 -37.07
CA PRO A 31 -7.92 -12.17 -37.47
C PRO A 31 -8.39 -11.24 -36.35
N CYS A 32 -7.78 -10.05 -36.29
CA CYS A 32 -8.15 -9.01 -35.35
C CYS A 32 -9.63 -8.62 -35.54
N PRO A 33 -10.46 -8.68 -34.49
CA PRO A 33 -11.89 -8.38 -34.63
C PRO A 33 -12.20 -6.91 -34.97
N GLY A 34 -11.24 -5.99 -34.77
CA GLY A 34 -11.47 -4.57 -35.07
C GLY A 34 -11.02 -4.11 -36.46
N CYS A 35 -9.98 -4.71 -37.03
CA CYS A 35 -9.46 -4.30 -38.35
C CYS A 35 -9.31 -5.44 -39.35
N GLY A 36 -9.60 -6.68 -38.97
CA GLY A 36 -9.50 -7.86 -39.84
C GLY A 36 -8.08 -8.38 -40.11
N SER A 37 -7.02 -7.69 -39.66
CA SER A 37 -5.63 -8.10 -39.91
C SER A 37 -5.27 -9.42 -39.22
N THR A 38 -4.49 -10.27 -39.90
CA THR A 38 -3.92 -11.51 -39.33
C THR A 38 -2.55 -11.30 -38.68
N GLU A 39 -1.94 -10.12 -38.83
CA GLU A 39 -0.62 -9.79 -38.26
C GLU A 39 -0.66 -9.55 -36.75
N HIS A 40 -1.84 -9.24 -36.21
CA HIS A 40 -2.07 -9.08 -34.79
C HIS A 40 -3.43 -9.66 -34.39
N ARG A 41 -3.57 -10.03 -33.11
CA ARG A 41 -4.75 -10.77 -32.62
C ARG A 41 -5.90 -9.90 -32.10
N ASN A 42 -5.63 -8.64 -31.77
CA ASN A 42 -6.63 -7.77 -31.14
C ASN A 42 -6.33 -6.28 -31.35
N THR A 43 -7.34 -5.45 -31.10
CA THR A 43 -7.28 -3.99 -31.23
C THR A 43 -6.38 -3.29 -30.21
N LYS A 44 -5.84 -4.02 -29.21
CA LYS A 44 -4.86 -3.44 -28.27
C LYS A 44 -3.47 -3.36 -28.88
N ALA A 45 -3.18 -4.08 -29.96
CA ALA A 45 -1.90 -3.98 -30.64
C ALA A 45 -1.69 -2.56 -31.19
N LYS A 46 -0.53 -1.96 -30.94
CA LYS A 46 -0.20 -0.60 -31.42
C LYS A 46 -0.20 -0.50 -32.96
N SER A 47 -0.02 -1.63 -33.65
CA SER A 47 -0.10 -1.75 -35.11
C SER A 47 -1.54 -1.84 -35.64
N CYS A 48 -2.56 -1.93 -34.78
CA CYS A 48 -3.95 -1.99 -35.20
C CYS A 48 -4.46 -0.60 -35.59
N THR A 49 -5.08 -0.48 -36.77
CA THR A 49 -5.74 0.78 -37.20
C THR A 49 -6.91 1.18 -36.30
N ALA A 50 -7.53 0.22 -35.60
CA ALA A 50 -8.58 0.45 -34.61
C ALA A 50 -8.03 0.62 -33.18
N HIS A 51 -6.71 0.79 -33.01
CA HIS A 51 -6.10 0.97 -31.70
C HIS A 51 -6.48 2.31 -31.09
N LYS A 52 -7.03 2.27 -29.87
CA LYS A 52 -7.29 3.45 -29.06
C LYS A 52 -6.14 3.62 -28.07
N GLN A 53 -5.45 4.75 -28.14
CA GLN A 53 -4.38 5.08 -27.22
C GLN A 53 -4.91 5.14 -25.78
N SER A 54 -4.20 4.50 -24.87
CA SER A 54 -4.40 4.58 -23.42
C SER A 54 -3.94 5.94 -22.87
N THR A 55 -4.41 6.29 -21.67
CA THR A 55 -3.93 7.50 -20.96
C THR A 55 -2.41 7.49 -20.79
N ASN A 56 -1.80 6.33 -20.54
CA ASN A 56 -0.34 6.21 -20.42
C ASN A 56 0.36 6.48 -21.75
N GLU A 57 -0.15 5.94 -22.87
CA GLU A 57 0.44 6.20 -24.19
C GLU A 57 0.35 7.68 -24.58
N LEU A 58 -0.77 8.35 -24.24
CA LEU A 58 -0.92 9.79 -24.45
C LEU A 58 0.07 10.61 -23.60
N LEU A 59 0.28 10.21 -22.34
CA LEU A 59 1.26 10.85 -21.46
C LEU A 59 2.69 10.60 -21.93
N GLU A 60 3.03 9.39 -22.36
CA GLU A 60 4.35 9.05 -22.90
C GLU A 60 4.64 9.79 -24.20
N ALA A 61 3.64 9.94 -25.09
CA ALA A 61 3.76 10.72 -26.31
C ALA A 61 4.04 12.20 -26.02
N ALA A 62 3.44 12.76 -24.96
CA ALA A 62 3.61 14.16 -24.60
C ALA A 62 4.90 14.43 -23.78
N LEU A 63 5.26 13.53 -22.88
CA LEU A 63 6.28 13.77 -21.84
C LEU A 63 7.57 12.98 -22.05
N GLY A 64 7.56 11.99 -22.94
CA GLY A 64 8.62 10.99 -23.08
C GLY A 64 8.33 9.73 -22.26
N LYS A 65 9.18 8.71 -22.42
CA LYS A 65 9.04 7.43 -21.71
C LYS A 65 9.16 7.61 -20.20
N ASN A 66 8.36 6.85 -19.44
CA ASN A 66 8.37 6.83 -17.97
C ASN A 66 8.16 8.21 -17.31
N PRO A 67 7.06 8.92 -17.59
CA PRO A 67 6.80 10.21 -16.94
C PRO A 67 6.79 10.09 -15.41
N GLU A 68 7.27 11.13 -14.75
CA GLU A 68 7.16 11.28 -13.30
C GLU A 68 5.79 11.84 -12.95
N PHE A 69 5.22 11.36 -11.85
CA PHE A 69 3.91 11.81 -11.38
C PHE A 69 4.03 12.54 -10.05
N ASP A 70 3.35 13.68 -9.94
CA ASP A 70 3.13 14.41 -8.70
C ASP A 70 1.63 14.52 -8.41
N THR A 71 1.28 14.65 -7.13
CA THR A 71 -0.10 14.79 -6.69
C THR A 71 -0.26 16.13 -5.99
N ARG A 72 -1.20 16.95 -6.45
CA ARG A 72 -1.54 18.23 -5.84
C ARG A 72 -2.85 18.11 -5.09
N LYS A 73 -2.83 18.42 -3.79
CA LYS A 73 -4.01 18.31 -2.91
C LYS A 73 -4.67 19.66 -2.72
N ILE A 74 -5.99 19.69 -2.78
CA ILE A 74 -6.81 20.89 -2.64
C ILE A 74 -8.20 20.52 -2.11
N THR A 75 -8.96 21.47 -1.59
CA THR A 75 -10.33 21.22 -1.10
C THR A 75 -11.29 20.96 -2.27
N PHE A 76 -12.33 20.17 -2.00
CA PHE A 76 -13.35 19.81 -2.99
C PHE A 76 -14.01 21.05 -3.62
N ASP A 77 -14.48 21.97 -2.79
CA ASP A 77 -15.17 23.18 -3.26
C ASP A 77 -14.27 24.10 -4.09
N ALA A 78 -12.96 24.11 -3.84
CA ALA A 78 -12.04 24.98 -4.57
C ALA A 78 -11.79 24.54 -6.02
N VAL A 79 -12.13 23.29 -6.38
CA VAL A 79 -11.88 22.74 -7.72
C VAL A 79 -13.14 22.41 -8.47
N PHE A 80 -14.20 21.96 -7.81
CA PHE A 80 -15.44 21.65 -8.53
C PHE A 80 -16.18 22.95 -8.88
N ARG A 81 -16.63 23.08 -10.13
CA ARG A 81 -17.47 24.22 -10.53
C ARG A 81 -18.80 24.16 -9.79
N GLU A 82 -19.32 25.33 -9.41
CA GLU A 82 -20.49 25.50 -8.55
C GLU A 82 -21.68 24.64 -8.98
N LYS A 83 -22.00 24.62 -10.29
CA LYS A 83 -23.10 23.83 -10.86
C LYS A 83 -23.04 22.32 -10.57
N TYR A 84 -21.86 21.76 -10.28
CA TYR A 84 -21.68 20.33 -10.03
C TYR A 84 -21.47 19.99 -8.56
N ARG A 85 -21.03 20.93 -7.72
CA ARG A 85 -20.55 20.65 -6.35
C ARG A 85 -21.49 19.75 -5.54
N GLY A 86 -22.75 20.18 -5.38
CA GLY A 86 -23.71 19.47 -4.54
C GLY A 86 -24.01 18.04 -5.03
N GLN A 87 -24.40 17.90 -6.30
CA GLN A 87 -24.70 16.58 -6.88
C GLN A 87 -23.49 15.66 -6.84
N PHE A 88 -22.31 16.19 -7.13
CA PHE A 88 -21.08 15.39 -7.19
C PHE A 88 -20.66 14.93 -5.79
N LEU A 89 -20.76 15.80 -4.78
CA LEU A 89 -20.48 15.46 -3.39
C LEU A 89 -21.31 14.27 -2.90
N THR A 90 -22.64 14.32 -3.08
CA THR A 90 -23.54 13.22 -2.69
C THR A 90 -23.16 11.91 -3.37
N LYS A 91 -22.81 11.95 -4.67
CA LYS A 91 -22.39 10.74 -5.41
C LYS A 91 -21.04 10.20 -4.92
N ILE A 92 -20.10 11.07 -4.53
CA ILE A 92 -18.82 10.65 -3.95
C ILE A 92 -19.01 10.03 -2.57
N GLU A 93 -19.90 10.58 -1.75
CA GLU A 93 -20.24 10.00 -0.44
C GLU A 93 -20.87 8.61 -0.57
N GLU A 94 -21.77 8.43 -1.54
CA GLU A 94 -22.34 7.12 -1.87
C GLU A 94 -21.25 6.14 -2.30
N LEU A 95 -20.41 6.51 -3.27
CA LEU A 95 -19.33 5.65 -3.76
C LEU A 95 -18.29 5.33 -2.68
N SER A 96 -17.93 6.30 -1.84
CA SER A 96 -16.98 6.10 -0.74
C SER A 96 -17.54 5.15 0.30
N SER A 97 -18.82 5.32 0.68
CA SER A 97 -19.52 4.43 1.61
C SER A 97 -19.64 3.02 1.06
N TYR A 98 -20.03 2.88 -0.20
CA TYR A 98 -20.10 1.61 -0.91
C TYR A 98 -18.73 0.92 -0.95
N LEU A 99 -17.69 1.64 -1.37
CA LEU A 99 -16.34 1.12 -1.47
C LEU A 99 -15.78 0.69 -0.11
N ARG A 100 -16.03 1.48 0.93
CA ARG A 100 -15.67 1.14 2.31
C ARG A 100 -16.25 -0.23 2.68
N LEU A 101 -17.56 -0.44 2.49
CA LEU A 101 -18.20 -1.72 2.84
C LEU A 101 -17.63 -2.90 2.05
N VAL A 102 -17.48 -2.76 0.74
CA VAL A 102 -16.93 -3.82 -0.13
C VAL A 102 -15.49 -4.17 0.27
N VAL A 103 -14.64 -3.16 0.44
CA VAL A 103 -13.23 -3.35 0.79
C VAL A 103 -13.08 -3.94 2.19
N THR A 104 -13.79 -3.43 3.20
CA THR A 104 -13.68 -3.95 4.56
C THR A 104 -14.08 -5.42 4.63
N ARG A 105 -15.19 -5.82 3.98
CA ARG A 105 -15.62 -7.22 3.93
C ARG A 105 -14.65 -8.12 3.17
N THR A 106 -14.11 -7.60 2.06
CA THR A 106 -13.05 -8.28 1.29
C THR A 106 -11.82 -8.53 2.19
N GLN A 107 -11.35 -7.52 2.92
CA GLN A 107 -10.19 -7.65 3.80
C GLN A 107 -10.45 -8.63 4.96
N LEU A 108 -11.65 -8.62 5.55
CA LEU A 108 -12.02 -9.56 6.61
C LEU A 108 -11.93 -11.01 6.13
N PHE A 109 -12.54 -11.31 4.98
CA PHE A 109 -12.49 -12.65 4.41
C PHE A 109 -11.06 -13.06 4.03
N VAL A 110 -10.31 -12.19 3.35
CA VAL A 110 -8.92 -12.49 2.96
C VAL A 110 -8.05 -12.77 4.19
N ASN A 111 -8.22 -12.00 5.26
CA ASN A 111 -7.46 -12.22 6.49
C ASN A 111 -7.78 -13.58 7.13
N GLN A 112 -9.06 -13.92 7.25
CA GLN A 112 -9.47 -15.22 7.75
C GLN A 112 -8.99 -16.37 6.85
N TYR A 113 -9.05 -16.18 5.53
CA TYR A 113 -8.53 -17.13 4.57
C TYR A 113 -7.02 -17.35 4.79
N ILE A 114 -6.23 -16.29 4.90
CA ILE A 114 -4.78 -16.38 5.17
C ILE A 114 -4.48 -17.09 6.48
N ILE A 115 -5.25 -16.83 7.54
CA ILE A 115 -5.06 -17.45 8.85
C ILE A 115 -5.33 -18.96 8.77
N ASN A 116 -6.44 -19.36 8.13
CA ASN A 116 -6.93 -20.73 8.15
C ASN A 116 -6.25 -21.69 7.16
N HIS A 117 -5.37 -21.21 6.28
CA HIS A 117 -4.71 -22.07 5.28
C HIS A 117 -3.19 -22.01 5.46
N ASP A 118 -2.56 -23.18 5.46
CA ASP A 118 -1.10 -23.30 5.63
C ASP A 118 -0.34 -22.87 4.39
N VAL A 119 -0.87 -23.22 3.21
CA VAL A 119 -0.28 -22.89 1.91
C VAL A 119 -1.12 -21.82 1.22
N ILE A 120 -0.51 -20.65 1.00
CA ILE A 120 -1.14 -19.54 0.28
C ILE A 120 -0.44 -19.34 -1.06
N PRO A 121 -1.10 -19.65 -2.20
CA PRO A 121 -0.53 -19.42 -3.53
C PRO A 121 -0.21 -17.95 -3.82
N ALA A 122 0.77 -17.69 -4.68
CA ALA A 122 1.15 -16.33 -5.09
C ALA A 122 -0.02 -15.54 -5.72
N ILE A 123 -0.96 -16.22 -6.40
CA ILE A 123 -2.15 -15.57 -6.99
C ILE A 123 -2.99 -14.84 -5.93
N CYS A 124 -2.93 -15.25 -4.66
CA CYS A 124 -3.66 -14.64 -3.57
C CYS A 124 -3.20 -13.20 -3.24
N PHE A 125 -2.05 -12.77 -3.77
CA PHE A 125 -1.53 -11.42 -3.62
C PHE A 125 -1.68 -10.58 -4.89
N THR A 126 -2.51 -11.04 -5.83
CA THR A 126 -2.74 -10.37 -7.12
C THR A 126 -4.14 -9.79 -7.22
N GLN A 127 -4.33 -8.87 -8.17
CA GLN A 127 -5.64 -8.27 -8.46
C GLN A 127 -6.73 -9.32 -8.74
N ASN A 128 -6.38 -10.47 -9.34
CA ASN A 128 -7.35 -11.52 -9.68
C ASN A 128 -8.04 -12.12 -8.46
N LEU A 129 -7.32 -12.32 -7.36
CA LEU A 129 -7.92 -12.79 -6.11
C LEU A 129 -8.91 -11.76 -5.59
N PHE A 130 -8.46 -10.52 -5.41
CA PHE A 130 -9.31 -9.46 -4.83
C PHE A 130 -10.56 -9.20 -5.68
N TYR A 131 -10.44 -9.27 -7.00
CA TYR A 131 -11.59 -9.16 -7.89
C TYR A 131 -12.58 -10.31 -7.67
N SER A 132 -12.10 -11.56 -7.59
CA SER A 132 -12.93 -12.75 -7.36
C SER A 132 -13.64 -12.68 -6.00
N ILE A 133 -12.94 -12.25 -4.96
CA ILE A 133 -13.53 -12.09 -3.62
C ILE A 133 -14.54 -10.93 -3.61
N MET A 134 -14.27 -9.82 -4.29
CA MET A 134 -15.25 -8.75 -4.41
C MET A 134 -16.52 -9.22 -5.13
N GLN A 135 -16.42 -10.12 -6.11
CA GLN A 135 -17.61 -10.74 -6.71
C GLN A 135 -18.44 -11.48 -5.67
N LEU A 136 -17.81 -12.31 -4.83
CA LEU A 136 -18.47 -13.02 -3.74
C LEU A 136 -19.12 -12.07 -2.72
N VAL A 137 -18.41 -11.02 -2.30
CA VAL A 137 -18.94 -9.97 -1.40
C VAL A 137 -20.15 -9.25 -1.99
N LEU A 138 -20.20 -9.15 -3.32
CA LEU A 138 -21.32 -8.57 -4.07
C LEU A 138 -22.43 -9.58 -4.39
N GLY A 139 -22.37 -10.79 -3.82
CA GLY A 139 -23.35 -11.86 -4.04
C GLY A 139 -23.31 -12.44 -5.45
N ARG A 140 -22.16 -12.37 -6.12
CA ARG A 140 -21.93 -12.89 -7.48
C ARG A 140 -20.99 -14.09 -7.44
N SER A 141 -21.09 -14.94 -8.44
CA SER A 141 -20.16 -16.06 -8.63
C SER A 141 -18.83 -15.57 -9.19
N ILE A 142 -17.76 -16.30 -8.90
CA ILE A 142 -16.42 -16.01 -9.43
C ILE A 142 -16.42 -16.25 -10.95
N THR A 143 -15.90 -15.29 -11.72
CA THR A 143 -15.87 -15.39 -13.20
C THR A 143 -14.50 -15.62 -13.79
N THR A 144 -13.44 -15.58 -12.98
CA THR A 144 -12.07 -15.80 -13.48
C THR A 144 -11.89 -17.25 -13.91
N LYS A 145 -11.15 -17.46 -15.01
CA LYS A 145 -10.76 -18.78 -15.54
C LYS A 145 -9.29 -19.08 -15.29
N ASN A 146 -8.71 -18.45 -14.27
CA ASN A 146 -7.30 -18.64 -13.96
C ASN A 146 -7.16 -19.90 -13.12
N ASP A 147 -6.56 -20.94 -13.71
CA ASP A 147 -6.38 -22.26 -13.08
C ASP A 147 -5.51 -22.22 -11.82
N ASN A 148 -4.77 -21.12 -11.58
CA ASN A 148 -3.99 -20.94 -10.35
C ASN A 148 -4.83 -20.49 -9.15
N MET A 149 -6.10 -20.13 -9.34
CA MET A 149 -6.98 -19.70 -8.25
C MET A 149 -7.21 -20.84 -7.26
N PRO A 150 -7.30 -20.55 -5.94
CA PRO A 150 -7.56 -21.59 -4.96
C PRO A 150 -8.92 -22.25 -5.21
N VAL A 151 -8.92 -23.58 -5.31
CA VAL A 151 -10.09 -24.41 -5.66
C VAL A 151 -11.18 -24.37 -4.59
N ASP A 152 -10.80 -24.11 -3.34
CA ASP A 152 -11.65 -24.06 -2.17
C ASP A 152 -12.12 -22.65 -1.82
N LEU A 153 -11.76 -21.63 -2.61
CA LEU A 153 -12.08 -20.24 -2.31
C LEU A 153 -13.58 -20.00 -2.10
N GLU A 154 -14.44 -20.58 -2.95
CA GLU A 154 -15.90 -20.48 -2.79
C GLU A 154 -16.40 -21.22 -1.55
N LYS A 155 -15.88 -22.42 -1.27
CA LYS A 155 -16.23 -23.19 -0.07
C LYS A 155 -15.84 -22.43 1.21
N SER A 156 -14.63 -21.87 1.24
CA SER A 156 -14.12 -21.04 2.33
C SER A 156 -14.96 -19.77 2.51
N TRP A 157 -15.45 -19.17 1.42
CA TRP A 157 -16.39 -18.05 1.50
C TRP A 157 -17.75 -18.46 2.10
N GLN A 158 -18.31 -19.61 1.73
CA GLN A 158 -19.56 -20.08 2.31
C GLN A 158 -19.43 -20.35 3.81
N ALA A 159 -18.33 -20.99 4.23
CA ALA A 159 -18.03 -21.18 5.65
C ALA A 159 -17.90 -19.85 6.40
N PHE A 160 -17.21 -18.88 5.80
CA PHE A 160 -17.09 -17.52 6.32
C PHE A 160 -18.45 -16.82 6.47
N ALA A 161 -19.28 -16.88 5.43
CA ALA A 161 -20.59 -16.24 5.40
C ALA A 161 -21.58 -16.88 6.38
N HIS A 162 -21.43 -18.19 6.64
CA HIS A 162 -22.19 -18.90 7.67
C HIS A 162 -21.87 -18.38 9.09
N ILE A 163 -20.58 -18.16 9.38
CA ILE A 163 -20.14 -17.63 10.69
C ILE A 163 -20.48 -16.14 10.83
N HIS A 164 -20.47 -15.39 9.71
CA HIS A 164 -20.69 -13.95 9.69
C HIS A 164 -21.87 -13.54 8.78
N PRO A 165 -23.13 -13.78 9.18
CA PRO A 165 -24.30 -13.51 8.33
C PRO A 165 -24.42 -12.08 7.81
N VAL A 166 -23.78 -11.10 8.47
CA VAL A 166 -23.73 -9.70 8.01
C VAL A 166 -23.16 -9.54 6.60
N VAL A 167 -22.31 -10.46 6.15
CA VAL A 167 -21.70 -10.41 4.81
C VAL A 167 -22.63 -10.90 3.71
N LEU A 168 -23.71 -11.62 4.07
CA LEU A 168 -24.71 -12.13 3.13
C LEU A 168 -25.56 -11.03 2.49
N ASN A 169 -25.63 -9.85 3.12
CA ASN A 169 -26.36 -8.69 2.58
C ASN A 169 -25.44 -7.87 1.67
N PRO A 170 -25.42 -8.06 0.34
CA PRO A 170 -24.37 -7.50 -0.50
C PRO A 170 -24.44 -5.96 -0.53
N PRO A 171 -23.30 -5.25 -0.49
CA PRO A 171 -23.31 -3.80 -0.64
C PRO A 171 -23.93 -3.41 -1.99
N ARG A 172 -24.71 -2.33 -2.03
CA ARG A 172 -25.36 -1.83 -3.24
C ARG A 172 -25.04 -0.36 -3.45
N THR A 173 -25.04 0.05 -4.71
CA THR A 173 -24.95 1.45 -5.16
C THR A 173 -25.78 1.60 -6.42
N THR A 174 -26.35 2.79 -6.62
CA THR A 174 -27.04 3.17 -7.85
C THR A 174 -26.07 3.62 -8.94
N LEU A 175 -24.80 3.85 -8.57
CA LEU A 175 -23.77 4.43 -9.43
C LEU A 175 -22.91 3.36 -10.09
N ARG A 176 -22.29 3.72 -11.22
CA ARG A 176 -21.26 2.90 -11.84
C ARG A 176 -20.03 2.83 -10.94
N ALA A 177 -19.72 1.64 -10.44
CA ALA A 177 -18.58 1.43 -9.52
C ALA A 177 -17.50 0.48 -10.04
N SER A 178 -17.62 -0.06 -11.27
CA SER A 178 -16.68 -1.03 -11.85
C SER A 178 -15.22 -0.58 -11.79
N ASP A 179 -14.97 0.67 -12.18
CA ASP A 179 -13.63 1.23 -12.31
C ASP A 179 -13.03 1.47 -10.91
N VAL A 180 -13.86 1.96 -9.98
CA VAL A 180 -13.48 2.20 -8.57
C VAL A 180 -13.12 0.90 -7.86
N LEU A 181 -13.89 -0.17 -8.09
CA LEU A 181 -13.60 -1.50 -7.54
C LEU A 181 -12.32 -2.08 -8.11
N THR A 182 -12.09 -1.88 -9.42
CA THR A 182 -10.87 -2.34 -10.11
C THR A 182 -9.63 -1.68 -9.49
N ASP A 183 -9.67 -0.37 -9.28
CA ASP A 183 -8.59 0.38 -8.62
C ASP A 183 -8.37 -0.08 -7.18
N ALA A 184 -9.44 -0.35 -6.43
CA ALA A 184 -9.34 -0.86 -5.08
C ALA A 184 -8.72 -2.27 -5.02
N CYS A 185 -9.00 -3.14 -5.99
CA CYS A 185 -8.34 -4.45 -6.10
C CYS A 185 -6.82 -4.32 -6.28
N VAL A 186 -6.38 -3.37 -7.12
CA VAL A 186 -4.95 -3.11 -7.33
C VAL A 186 -4.30 -2.59 -6.04
N LEU A 187 -4.97 -1.66 -5.35
CA LEU A 187 -4.50 -1.12 -4.08
C LEU A 187 -4.40 -2.22 -3.01
N LEU A 188 -5.39 -3.10 -2.91
CA LEU A 188 -5.38 -4.22 -1.96
C LEU A 188 -4.26 -5.20 -2.28
N ALA A 189 -4.12 -5.63 -3.54
CA ALA A 189 -3.02 -6.52 -3.97
C ALA A 189 -1.65 -5.95 -3.58
N THR A 190 -1.43 -4.68 -3.92
CA THR A 190 -0.20 -3.96 -3.57
C THR A 190 0.00 -3.88 -2.07
N SER A 191 -1.04 -3.51 -1.32
CA SER A 191 -0.97 -3.34 0.14
C SER A 191 -0.69 -4.65 0.86
N TYR A 192 -1.32 -5.76 0.46
CA TYR A 192 -1.09 -7.07 1.07
C TYR A 192 0.31 -7.61 0.75
N SER A 193 0.78 -7.46 -0.49
CA SER A 193 2.14 -7.85 -0.87
C SER A 193 3.18 -7.02 -0.11
N ASN A 194 3.08 -5.69 -0.17
CA ASN A 194 4.01 -4.80 0.52
C ASN A 194 3.99 -4.98 2.04
N TYR A 195 2.84 -5.30 2.63
CA TYR A 195 2.76 -5.53 4.08
C TYR A 195 3.67 -6.68 4.51
N ILE A 196 3.72 -7.77 3.74
CA ILE A 196 4.62 -8.88 4.03
C ILE A 196 6.07 -8.44 3.75
N VAL A 197 6.35 -7.92 2.55
CA VAL A 197 7.69 -7.54 2.11
C VAL A 197 8.35 -6.53 3.07
N GLU A 198 7.65 -5.47 3.45
CA GLU A 198 8.20 -4.38 4.27
C GLU A 198 8.40 -4.78 5.74
N ASN A 199 7.66 -5.78 6.24
CA ASN A 199 7.71 -6.18 7.65
C ASN A 199 8.48 -7.48 7.89
N PHE A 200 8.80 -8.25 6.85
CA PHE A 200 9.36 -9.60 6.97
C PHE A 200 10.66 -9.61 7.79
N GLU A 201 11.68 -8.90 7.32
CA GLU A 201 13.00 -8.81 7.96
C GLU A 201 12.90 -8.33 9.41
N SER A 202 12.19 -7.22 9.63
CA SER A 202 12.01 -6.63 10.97
C SER A 202 11.38 -7.61 11.96
N ARG A 203 10.42 -8.44 11.53
CA ARG A 203 9.77 -9.45 12.38
C ARG A 203 10.71 -10.60 12.72
N ILE A 204 11.45 -11.12 11.74
CA ILE A 204 12.47 -12.15 11.96
C ILE A 204 13.50 -11.66 12.96
N CYS A 205 14.08 -10.48 12.73
CA CYS A 205 15.12 -9.91 13.58
C CYS A 205 14.60 -9.62 15.00
N SER A 206 13.35 -9.13 15.13
CA SER A 206 12.73 -8.90 16.44
C SER A 206 12.52 -10.19 17.22
N PHE A 207 12.13 -11.28 16.53
CA PHE A 207 11.95 -12.60 17.15
C PHE A 207 13.27 -13.18 17.67
N VAL A 208 14.32 -13.18 16.85
CA VAL A 208 15.64 -13.65 17.31
C VAL A 208 16.16 -12.75 18.43
N GLN A 209 15.99 -11.42 18.32
CA GLN A 209 16.36 -10.49 19.38
C GLN A 209 15.67 -10.83 20.70
N TYR A 210 14.37 -11.11 20.65
CA TYR A 210 13.59 -11.47 21.82
C TYR A 210 14.11 -12.76 22.46
N ARG A 211 14.27 -13.83 21.68
CA ARG A 211 14.74 -15.14 22.16
C ARG A 211 16.13 -15.12 22.78
N LEU A 212 17.06 -14.38 22.18
CA LEU A 212 18.40 -14.18 22.75
C LEU A 212 18.30 -13.35 24.04
N THR A 213 17.57 -12.25 24.00
CA THR A 213 17.39 -11.36 25.17
C THR A 213 16.83 -12.09 26.38
N SER A 214 15.77 -12.91 26.20
CA SER A 214 15.17 -13.69 27.27
C SER A 214 16.14 -14.70 27.88
N TRP A 215 17.06 -15.24 27.08
CA TRP A 215 18.09 -16.17 27.55
C TRP A 215 19.21 -15.45 28.32
N PHE A 216 19.63 -14.27 27.87
CA PHE A 216 20.74 -13.50 28.46
C PHE A 216 20.37 -12.53 29.58
N GLN A 217 19.09 -12.20 29.77
CA GLN A 217 18.60 -11.35 30.87
C GLN A 217 19.07 -11.82 32.27
N VAL A 218 19.59 -13.05 32.37
CA VAL A 218 20.14 -13.62 33.60
C VAL A 218 21.57 -13.14 33.94
N ARG A 219 22.37 -12.53 33.04
CA ARG A 219 23.84 -12.47 33.32
C ARG A 219 24.71 -11.22 33.12
N THR A 220 24.37 -10.10 32.45
CA THR A 220 25.31 -8.93 32.40
C THR A 220 24.74 -7.62 31.84
N ASN A 221 25.52 -6.53 31.97
CA ASN A 221 25.29 -5.13 31.58
C ASN A 221 24.58 -4.95 30.21
N PHE A 222 23.25 -4.95 30.27
CA PHE A 222 22.35 -5.33 29.18
C PHE A 222 22.23 -4.30 28.04
N TYR A 223 22.47 -3.02 28.32
CA TYR A 223 22.15 -1.94 27.38
C TYR A 223 23.11 -1.85 26.17
N LEU A 224 24.42 -1.97 26.40
CA LEU A 224 25.43 -1.92 25.34
C LEU A 224 25.41 -3.19 24.47
N VAL A 225 25.21 -4.35 25.11
CA VAL A 225 25.06 -5.65 24.43
C VAL A 225 23.80 -5.63 23.55
N LYS A 226 22.68 -5.09 24.03
CA LYS A 226 21.43 -4.98 23.25
C LYS A 226 21.57 -4.16 21.96
N ARG A 227 22.40 -3.11 21.95
CA ARG A 227 22.62 -2.28 20.75
C ARG A 227 23.50 -3.00 19.73
N LYS A 228 24.65 -3.57 20.15
CA LYS A 228 25.54 -4.33 19.26
C LYS A 228 24.85 -5.57 18.71
N LEU A 229 24.12 -6.29 19.56
CA LEU A 229 23.35 -7.47 19.19
C LEU A 229 22.26 -7.11 18.16
N ARG A 230 21.55 -5.98 18.33
CA ARG A 230 20.54 -5.54 17.35
C ARG A 230 21.15 -5.29 15.97
N ILE A 231 22.30 -4.62 15.89
CA ILE A 231 22.98 -4.33 14.62
C ILE A 231 23.40 -5.63 13.94
N TRP A 232 23.98 -6.56 14.70
CA TRP A 232 24.37 -7.88 14.19
C TRP A 232 23.17 -8.72 13.73
N LEU A 233 22.08 -8.72 14.50
CA LEU A 233 20.87 -9.46 14.13
C LEU A 233 20.28 -8.96 12.80
N GLN A 234 20.30 -7.64 12.58
CA GLN A 234 19.82 -7.04 11.33
C GLN A 234 20.72 -7.39 10.15
N ASN A 235 22.03 -7.25 10.28
CA ASN A 235 22.94 -7.38 9.15
C ASN A 235 23.33 -8.83 8.86
N THR A 236 23.34 -9.69 9.87
CA THR A 236 24.09 -10.95 9.82
C THR A 236 23.20 -12.17 10.03
N VAL A 237 22.29 -12.16 11.01
CA VAL A 237 21.34 -13.28 11.18
C VAL A 237 20.32 -13.35 10.04
N PHE A 238 19.84 -12.20 9.57
CA PHE A 238 18.96 -12.19 8.40
C PHE A 238 19.68 -12.67 7.13
N GLU A 239 20.97 -12.35 6.98
CA GLU A 239 21.80 -12.86 5.88
C GLU A 239 21.91 -14.38 5.93
N ARG A 240 22.11 -14.98 7.11
CA ARG A 240 22.11 -16.45 7.29
C ARG A 240 20.78 -17.09 6.87
N ILE A 241 19.67 -16.57 7.39
CA ILE A 241 18.31 -17.04 7.03
C ILE A 241 18.08 -16.87 5.52
N GLY A 242 18.68 -15.82 4.94
CA GLY A 242 18.74 -15.55 3.50
C GLY A 242 19.55 -16.54 2.66
N GLY A 243 20.35 -17.41 3.28
CA GLY A 243 21.27 -18.35 2.64
C GLY A 243 22.71 -17.86 2.49
N GLY A 244 23.09 -16.78 3.16
CA GLY A 244 24.47 -16.27 3.21
C GLY A 244 25.30 -16.86 4.36
N THR A 245 26.56 -16.41 4.46
CA THR A 245 27.53 -16.86 5.49
C THR A 245 27.80 -15.74 6.49
N PRO A 246 27.10 -15.71 7.63
CA PRO A 246 27.24 -14.64 8.63
C PRO A 246 28.60 -14.63 9.33
N GLU A 247 29.13 -13.44 9.62
CA GLU A 247 30.27 -13.26 10.52
C GLU A 247 29.84 -12.80 11.93
N TRP A 248 30.57 -13.19 12.98
CA TRP A 248 30.29 -12.72 14.33
C TRP A 248 30.65 -11.23 14.48
N PRO A 249 29.89 -10.44 15.26
CA PRO A 249 30.11 -9.01 15.34
C PRO A 249 31.31 -8.67 16.21
N GLU A 250 32.03 -7.61 15.83
CA GLU A 250 33.22 -7.17 16.53
C GLU A 250 32.92 -6.76 17.99
N GLY A 251 33.62 -7.41 18.93
CA GLY A 251 33.48 -7.18 20.36
C GLY A 251 32.32 -7.91 21.04
N ILE A 252 31.76 -8.96 20.42
CA ILE A 252 30.98 -9.99 21.11
C ILE A 252 31.74 -11.31 20.99
N GLU A 253 32.16 -11.89 22.12
CA GLU A 253 32.81 -13.21 22.11
C GLU A 253 31.77 -14.33 21.88
N PRO A 254 31.95 -15.19 20.86
CA PRO A 254 31.03 -16.27 20.55
C PRO A 254 31.19 -17.42 21.54
N THR A 255 30.60 -17.28 22.73
CA THR A 255 30.56 -18.38 23.71
C THR A 255 29.78 -19.57 23.15
N LEU A 256 30.20 -20.80 23.46
CA LEU A 256 29.53 -22.03 22.99
C LEU A 256 28.01 -22.02 23.19
N PRO A 257 27.46 -21.58 24.34
CA PRO A 257 26.00 -21.51 24.53
C PRO A 257 25.30 -20.48 23.63
N LEU A 258 25.93 -19.32 23.39
CA LEU A 258 25.39 -18.28 22.51
C LEU A 258 25.32 -18.78 21.06
N VAL A 259 26.39 -19.43 20.61
CA VAL A 259 26.48 -20.02 19.26
C VAL A 259 25.41 -21.08 19.11
N ALA A 260 25.34 -22.06 20.02
CA ALA A 260 24.37 -23.15 19.95
C ALA A 260 22.91 -22.66 19.95
N LEU A 261 22.58 -21.66 20.79
CA LEU A 261 21.25 -21.07 20.80
C LEU A 261 20.93 -20.33 19.50
N THR A 262 21.88 -19.54 18.99
CA THR A 262 21.70 -18.81 17.73
C THR A 262 21.52 -19.78 16.57
N ASP A 263 22.34 -20.83 16.51
CA ASP A 263 22.27 -21.85 15.47
C ASP A 263 20.92 -22.55 15.48
N SER A 264 20.48 -23.04 16.65
CA SER A 264 19.17 -23.66 16.81
C SER A 264 18.02 -22.74 16.39
N LEU A 265 18.06 -21.46 16.75
CA LEU A 265 17.04 -20.49 16.34
C LEU A 265 17.05 -20.24 14.83
N CYS A 266 18.23 -20.17 14.22
CA CYS A 266 18.35 -20.00 12.78
C CYS A 266 17.84 -21.24 12.05
N ASP A 267 18.21 -22.43 12.49
CA ASP A 267 17.82 -23.70 11.86
C ASP A 267 16.29 -23.88 11.86
N ASP A 268 15.61 -23.55 12.96
CA ASP A 268 14.15 -23.54 13.07
C ASP A 268 13.50 -22.61 12.03
N LEU A 269 14.06 -21.41 11.85
CA LEU A 269 13.53 -20.41 10.92
C LEU A 269 13.87 -20.76 9.47
N GLU A 270 15.06 -21.27 9.21
CA GLU A 270 15.53 -21.70 7.89
C GLU A 270 14.69 -22.85 7.32
N ALA A 271 14.22 -23.75 8.18
CA ALA A 271 13.31 -24.83 7.78
C ALA A 271 11.96 -24.30 7.24
N LEU A 272 11.56 -23.09 7.64
CA LEU A 272 10.27 -22.48 7.30
C LEU A 272 10.35 -21.42 6.20
N VAL A 273 11.56 -21.00 5.82
CA VAL A 273 11.79 -19.87 4.91
C VAL A 273 12.32 -20.35 3.55
N PRO A 274 11.61 -20.06 2.45
CA PRO A 274 12.15 -20.29 1.10
C PRO A 274 13.38 -19.40 0.85
N LYS A 275 14.48 -20.03 0.42
CA LYS A 275 15.73 -19.35 0.04
C LYS A 275 15.78 -19.14 -1.49
N PRO A 276 16.35 -18.02 -1.98
CA PRO A 276 16.91 -16.90 -1.22
C PRO A 276 15.82 -15.92 -0.74
N VAL A 277 16.18 -14.97 0.13
CA VAL A 277 15.25 -14.03 0.79
C VAL A 277 15.40 -12.55 0.35
N PRO A 278 15.73 -12.19 -0.93
CA PRO A 278 15.66 -10.79 -1.33
C PRO A 278 14.21 -10.27 -1.37
N GLN A 279 14.01 -8.96 -1.24
CA GLN A 279 12.67 -8.35 -1.35
C GLN A 279 11.94 -8.74 -2.64
N LYS A 280 12.70 -8.98 -3.72
CA LYS A 280 12.17 -9.43 -5.02
C LYS A 280 11.54 -10.83 -4.96
N THR A 281 12.13 -11.79 -4.25
CA THR A 281 11.56 -13.14 -4.12
C THR A 281 10.36 -13.14 -3.18
N ILE A 282 10.43 -12.37 -2.08
CA ILE A 282 9.28 -12.20 -1.18
C ILE A 282 8.11 -11.58 -1.94
N SER A 283 8.34 -10.54 -2.73
CA SER A 283 7.29 -9.89 -3.52
C SER A 283 6.69 -10.82 -4.60
N ALA A 284 7.49 -11.74 -5.16
CA ALA A 284 7.03 -12.70 -6.17
C ALA A 284 6.13 -13.80 -5.59
N SER A 285 6.38 -14.24 -4.35
CA SER A 285 5.54 -15.24 -3.68
C SER A 285 5.37 -14.94 -2.18
N PRO A 286 4.61 -13.91 -1.80
CA PRO A 286 4.51 -13.49 -0.40
C PRO A 286 3.94 -14.59 0.51
N GLY A 287 3.05 -15.43 -0.03
CA GLY A 287 2.41 -16.51 0.70
C GLY A 287 3.38 -17.59 1.19
N SER A 288 4.46 -17.83 0.47
CA SER A 288 5.48 -18.82 0.84
C SER A 288 6.27 -18.42 2.10
N TYR A 289 6.20 -17.16 2.52
CA TYR A 289 6.87 -16.63 3.71
C TYR A 289 5.92 -16.47 4.90
N LEU A 290 4.63 -16.80 4.75
CA LEU A 290 3.67 -16.79 5.85
C LEU A 290 3.91 -17.86 6.92
N PRO A 291 4.39 -19.09 6.62
CA PRO A 291 4.60 -20.11 7.64
C PRO A 291 5.52 -19.65 8.78
N VAL A 292 6.66 -19.03 8.46
CA VAL A 292 7.56 -18.49 9.50
C VAL A 292 6.91 -17.35 10.30
N LEU A 293 6.10 -16.51 9.66
CA LEU A 293 5.40 -15.43 10.36
C LEU A 293 4.31 -15.96 11.29
N LYS A 294 3.62 -17.04 10.89
CA LYS A 294 2.66 -17.76 11.74
C LYS A 294 3.36 -18.42 12.93
N TYR A 295 4.50 -19.08 12.69
CA TYR A 295 5.32 -19.69 13.74
C TYR A 295 5.77 -18.67 14.80
N ILE A 296 6.27 -17.51 14.36
CA ILE A 296 6.66 -16.44 15.28
C ILE A 296 5.45 -15.93 16.07
N LEU A 297 4.31 -15.73 15.40
CA LEU A 297 3.12 -15.21 16.05
C LEU A 297 2.57 -16.20 17.09
N SER A 298 2.49 -17.50 16.76
CA SER A 298 2.03 -18.52 17.70
C SER A 298 2.92 -18.59 18.93
N TYR A 299 4.24 -18.50 18.74
CA TYR A 299 5.18 -18.44 19.86
C TYR A 299 4.93 -17.22 20.76
N TYR A 300 4.70 -16.03 20.17
CA TYR A 300 4.36 -14.85 20.96
C TYR A 300 3.02 -14.98 21.69
N GLU A 301 2.01 -15.57 21.06
CA GLU A 301 0.71 -15.83 21.69
C GLU A 301 0.83 -16.76 22.91
N GLU A 302 1.64 -17.82 22.81
CA GLU A 302 1.94 -18.70 23.94
C GLU A 302 2.67 -17.96 25.08
N GLU A 303 3.64 -17.11 24.76
CA GLU A 303 4.35 -16.30 25.78
C GLU A 303 3.40 -15.31 26.48
N HIS A 304 2.47 -14.71 25.75
CA HIS A 304 1.40 -13.89 26.34
C HIS A 304 0.52 -14.71 27.29
N GLN A 305 0.12 -15.93 26.90
CA GLN A 305 -0.67 -16.82 27.76
C GLN A 305 0.09 -17.23 29.03
N ARG A 306 1.39 -17.52 28.93
CA ARG A 306 2.25 -17.82 30.09
C ARG A 306 2.38 -16.63 31.03
N ALA A 307 2.65 -15.44 30.49
CA ALA A 307 2.78 -14.22 31.28
C ALA A 307 1.49 -13.89 32.05
N MET A 308 0.33 -14.08 31.41
CA MET A 308 -0.99 -13.91 32.05
C MET A 308 -1.20 -14.91 33.20
N THR A 309 -0.82 -16.18 33.00
CA THR A 309 -0.96 -17.23 34.03
C THR A 309 -0.03 -17.00 35.22
N GLU A 310 1.17 -16.50 34.96
CA GLU A 310 2.21 -16.28 35.97
C GLU A 310 2.12 -14.91 36.67
N ASN A 311 1.09 -14.11 36.37
CA ASN A 311 0.88 -12.77 36.93
C ASN A 311 2.10 -11.84 36.78
N ARG A 312 2.88 -12.02 35.70
CA ARG A 312 4.01 -11.14 35.37
C ARG A 312 3.44 -9.80 34.87
N SER A 313 3.20 -8.87 35.78
CA SER A 313 2.53 -7.59 35.52
C SER A 313 3.36 -6.55 34.75
N ASP A 314 4.48 -6.93 34.15
CA ASP A 314 5.41 -5.99 33.52
C ASP A 314 5.36 -6.07 31.99
N ASP A 315 4.75 -5.03 31.39
CA ASP A 315 4.54 -4.78 29.94
C ASP A 315 5.85 -4.76 29.12
N THR A 316 7.00 -4.84 29.79
CA THR A 316 8.33 -4.76 29.17
C THR A 316 8.98 -6.11 28.85
N SER A 317 8.42 -7.22 29.33
CA SER A 317 9.02 -8.56 29.19
C SER A 317 8.45 -9.42 28.06
N VAL A 318 7.26 -9.12 27.55
CA VAL A 318 6.56 -9.94 26.55
C VAL A 318 6.60 -9.24 25.17
N PRO A 319 6.84 -9.96 24.06
CA PRO A 319 6.97 -9.36 22.75
C PRO A 319 5.61 -8.86 22.25
N ARG A 320 5.58 -7.76 21.49
CA ARG A 320 4.33 -7.24 20.92
C ARG A 320 3.81 -8.17 19.83
N LEU A 321 2.52 -8.54 19.94
CA LEU A 321 1.81 -9.23 18.87
C LEU A 321 1.70 -8.37 17.61
N PHE A 322 1.65 -9.03 16.45
CA PHE A 322 1.50 -8.37 15.16
C PHE A 322 0.46 -9.08 14.28
N SER A 323 -0.17 -8.33 13.37
CA SER A 323 -1.07 -8.93 12.39
C SER A 323 -0.30 -9.58 11.25
N ILE A 324 -0.70 -10.78 10.81
CA ILE A 324 -0.08 -11.48 9.68
C ILE A 324 -0.27 -10.72 8.37
N SER A 325 -1.45 -10.13 8.17
CA SER A 325 -1.83 -9.38 6.98
C SER A 325 -2.27 -7.95 7.32
N THR A 326 -2.69 -7.20 6.30
CA THR A 326 -3.15 -5.81 6.49
C THR A 326 -4.35 -5.75 7.43
N LYS A 327 -4.38 -4.73 8.29
CA LYS A 327 -5.52 -4.49 9.18
C LYS A 327 -6.74 -4.04 8.35
N PRO A 328 -7.91 -4.71 8.48
CA PRO A 328 -9.12 -4.25 7.84
C PRO A 328 -9.45 -2.84 8.32
N SER A 329 -9.71 -1.93 7.39
CA SER A 329 -9.99 -0.53 7.71
C SER A 329 -11.40 -0.17 7.28
N ALA A 330 -12.16 0.39 8.21
CA ALA A 330 -13.45 1.03 7.97
C ALA A 330 -13.30 2.54 7.71
N GLN A 331 -12.07 3.01 7.45
CA GLN A 331 -11.84 4.41 7.13
C GLN A 331 -12.58 4.80 5.86
N TRP A 332 -12.99 6.06 5.84
CA TRP A 332 -13.52 6.71 4.67
C TRP A 332 -12.55 6.59 3.50
N ARG A 333 -13.07 6.30 2.30
CA ARG A 333 -12.24 5.90 1.15
C ARG A 333 -12.18 7.00 0.10
N PHE A 334 -10.99 7.22 -0.42
CA PHE A 334 -10.82 8.00 -1.64
C PHE A 334 -11.37 7.21 -2.83
N VAL A 335 -12.18 7.87 -3.64
CA VAL A 335 -12.70 7.39 -4.91
C VAL A 335 -11.78 7.88 -6.01
N SER A 336 -11.25 6.94 -6.80
CA SER A 336 -10.48 7.22 -8.01
C SER A 336 -11.42 7.51 -9.17
N ILE A 337 -11.25 8.66 -9.81
CA ILE A 337 -12.12 9.15 -10.87
C ILE A 337 -11.29 9.41 -12.12
N ASN A 338 -11.61 8.65 -13.17
CA ASN A 338 -11.12 8.85 -14.54
C ASN A 338 -12.15 9.66 -15.36
N GLY A 339 -11.86 9.93 -16.63
CA GLY A 339 -12.77 10.71 -17.49
C GLY A 339 -14.13 10.06 -17.72
N GLU A 340 -14.21 8.73 -17.77
CA GLU A 340 -15.48 8.01 -17.94
C GLU A 340 -16.38 8.13 -16.71
N LEU A 341 -15.83 7.90 -15.52
CA LEU A 341 -16.55 8.03 -14.26
C LEU A 341 -16.93 9.49 -14.03
N MET A 342 -16.03 10.44 -14.32
CA MET A 342 -16.32 11.87 -14.26
C MET A 342 -17.54 12.23 -15.12
N ALA A 343 -17.57 11.78 -16.38
CA ALA A 343 -18.71 12.02 -17.26
C ALA A 343 -20.01 11.39 -16.73
N SER A 344 -19.95 10.16 -16.23
CA SER A 344 -21.11 9.49 -15.62
C SER A 344 -21.64 10.21 -14.39
N LEU A 345 -20.75 10.71 -13.52
CA LEU A 345 -21.12 11.41 -12.30
C LEU A 345 -21.67 12.81 -12.58
N ALA A 346 -21.17 13.48 -13.63
CA ALA A 346 -21.65 14.80 -14.06
C ALA A 346 -22.82 14.74 -15.08
N SER A 347 -23.33 13.55 -15.41
CA SER A 347 -24.36 13.35 -16.45
C SER A 347 -23.97 13.94 -17.82
N LEU A 348 -22.70 13.84 -18.18
CA LEU A 348 -22.15 14.30 -19.45
C LEU A 348 -22.07 13.14 -20.46
N ARG A 349 -21.88 13.50 -21.74
CA ARG A 349 -21.59 12.51 -22.79
C ARG A 349 -20.36 11.69 -22.40
N ARG A 350 -20.49 10.37 -22.47
CA ARG A 350 -19.38 9.45 -22.18
C ARG A 350 -18.26 9.63 -23.23
N PRO A 351 -17.01 9.84 -22.80
CA PRO A 351 -15.87 9.91 -23.72
C PRO A 351 -15.68 8.57 -24.42
N GLN A 352 -15.38 8.60 -25.72
CA GLN A 352 -15.17 7.40 -26.53
C GLN A 352 -13.73 6.89 -26.49
N GLN A 353 -12.81 7.75 -26.05
CA GLN A 353 -11.38 7.49 -25.99
C GLN A 353 -10.69 8.40 -24.96
N PRO A 354 -9.52 8.01 -24.42
CA PRO A 354 -8.82 8.77 -23.39
C PRO A 354 -8.42 10.21 -23.76
N SER A 355 -8.25 10.53 -25.04
CA SER A 355 -7.94 11.90 -25.48
C SER A 355 -9.07 12.90 -25.20
N GLU A 356 -10.31 12.43 -25.03
CA GLU A 356 -11.47 13.26 -24.72
C GLU A 356 -11.61 13.54 -23.21
N TYR A 357 -10.80 12.91 -22.35
CA TYR A 357 -10.92 13.08 -20.90
C TYR A 357 -10.67 14.53 -20.48
N SER A 358 -9.70 15.22 -21.10
CA SER A 358 -9.41 16.64 -20.82
C SER A 358 -10.64 17.53 -20.94
N THR A 359 -11.48 17.30 -21.97
CA THR A 359 -12.72 18.06 -22.17
C THR A 359 -13.72 17.82 -21.05
N VAL A 360 -13.90 16.57 -20.62
CA VAL A 360 -14.80 16.21 -19.52
C VAL A 360 -14.33 16.87 -18.21
N PHE A 361 -13.04 16.77 -17.90
CA PHE A 361 -12.49 17.37 -16.68
C PHE A 361 -12.56 18.90 -16.71
N PHE A 362 -12.25 19.55 -17.82
CA PHE A 362 -12.35 21.01 -17.96
C PHE A 362 -13.78 21.52 -17.77
N GLN A 363 -14.78 20.76 -18.24
CA GLN A 363 -16.18 21.11 -18.05
C GLN A 363 -16.61 21.06 -16.58
N VAL A 364 -16.09 20.10 -15.80
CA VAL A 364 -16.52 19.85 -14.41
C VAL A 364 -15.67 20.59 -13.38
N LEU A 365 -14.37 20.70 -13.63
CA LEU A 365 -13.40 21.29 -12.73
C LEU A 365 -13.01 22.71 -13.17
N ASP A 366 -12.66 23.52 -12.18
CA ASP A 366 -11.94 24.77 -12.31
C ASP A 366 -10.52 24.57 -11.78
N LEU A 367 -9.55 24.50 -12.70
CA LEU A 367 -8.13 24.34 -12.39
C LEU A 367 -7.32 25.63 -12.65
N SER A 368 -7.99 26.79 -12.69
CA SER A 368 -7.34 28.10 -12.85
C SER A 368 -6.25 28.37 -11.81
N ARG A 369 -6.46 27.91 -10.57
CA ARG A 369 -5.48 27.97 -9.47
C ARG A 369 -4.17 27.23 -9.77
N PHE A 370 -4.16 26.33 -10.74
CA PHE A 370 -2.98 25.60 -11.21
C PHE A 370 -2.44 26.13 -12.54
N GLY A 371 -2.95 27.27 -13.01
CA GLY A 371 -2.58 27.87 -14.29
C GLY A 371 -3.26 27.22 -15.50
N LEU A 372 -4.31 26.42 -15.29
CA LEU A 372 -5.06 25.77 -16.38
C LEU A 372 -6.39 26.50 -16.59
N ASN A 373 -6.36 27.53 -17.44
CA ASN A 373 -7.48 28.46 -17.65
C ASN A 373 -8.31 28.11 -18.89
N SER A 374 -7.72 27.38 -19.83
CA SER A 374 -8.33 26.98 -21.10
C SER A 374 -8.29 25.47 -21.31
N LEU A 375 -9.06 24.99 -22.29
CA LEU A 375 -8.99 23.59 -22.71
C LEU A 375 -7.63 23.26 -23.36
N ASP A 376 -7.00 24.22 -24.00
CA ASP A 376 -5.67 24.07 -24.56
C ASP A 376 -4.63 23.85 -23.45
N ASP A 377 -4.75 24.51 -22.31
CA ASP A 377 -3.88 24.26 -21.16
C ASP A 377 -3.99 22.82 -20.65
N PHE A 378 -5.18 22.21 -20.71
CA PHE A 378 -5.37 20.81 -20.33
C PHE A 378 -4.77 19.80 -21.31
N THR A 379 -4.55 20.19 -22.56
CA THR A 379 -4.18 19.27 -23.66
C THR A 379 -2.75 19.49 -24.16
N GLN A 380 -2.26 20.72 -24.11
CA GLN A 380 -0.97 21.14 -24.66
C GLN A 380 0.07 21.46 -23.58
N ASN A 381 -0.32 21.73 -22.32
CA ASN A 381 0.65 21.97 -21.27
C ASN A 381 1.45 20.70 -20.96
N VAL A 382 2.77 20.78 -21.10
CA VAL A 382 3.70 19.64 -20.97
C VAL A 382 4.44 19.63 -19.64
N ASN A 383 4.35 20.66 -18.78
CA ASN A 383 5.09 20.66 -17.52
C ASN A 383 4.51 21.58 -16.43
N PRO A 384 3.73 21.06 -15.47
CA PRO A 384 3.21 19.70 -15.39
C PRO A 384 1.88 19.53 -16.13
N ARG A 385 1.74 18.41 -16.84
CA ARG A 385 0.53 18.01 -17.56
C ARG A 385 -0.48 17.36 -16.62
N PHE A 386 -1.73 17.77 -16.65
CA PHE A 386 -2.78 17.11 -15.87
C PHE A 386 -3.06 15.70 -16.44
N ALA A 387 -3.01 14.68 -15.59
CA ALA A 387 -3.14 13.28 -16.00
C ALA A 387 -4.60 12.82 -16.19
N CYS A 388 -5.57 13.75 -16.12
CA CYS A 388 -7.01 13.45 -16.23
C CYS A 388 -7.46 12.35 -15.26
N ARG A 389 -6.97 12.45 -14.02
CA ARG A 389 -7.32 11.54 -12.94
C ARG A 389 -7.27 12.26 -11.61
N ILE A 390 -8.28 12.00 -10.78
CA ILE A 390 -8.36 12.56 -9.43
C ILE A 390 -8.68 11.46 -8.42
N LEU A 391 -8.24 11.64 -7.17
CA LEU A 391 -8.74 10.88 -6.03
C LEU A 391 -9.48 11.86 -5.13
N THR A 392 -10.70 11.54 -4.71
CA THR A 392 -11.44 12.39 -3.77
C THR A 392 -12.25 11.58 -2.78
N ASP A 393 -12.35 12.10 -1.57
CA ASP A 393 -13.18 11.58 -0.50
C ASP A 393 -14.39 12.48 -0.21
N GLY A 394 -14.65 13.46 -1.07
CA GLY A 394 -15.70 14.47 -0.89
C GLY A 394 -15.25 15.70 -0.10
N PHE A 395 -14.12 15.62 0.63
CA PHE A 395 -13.56 16.75 1.36
C PHE A 395 -12.32 17.31 0.65
N ALA A 396 -11.39 16.43 0.30
CA ALA A 396 -10.18 16.77 -0.43
C ALA A 396 -10.15 16.13 -1.81
N VAL A 397 -9.44 16.78 -2.72
CA VAL A 397 -9.18 16.33 -4.08
C VAL A 397 -7.69 16.27 -4.28
N ASN A 398 -7.21 15.08 -4.64
CA ASN A 398 -5.85 14.82 -5.06
C ASN A 398 -5.84 14.79 -6.59
N LEU A 399 -5.31 15.84 -7.20
CA LEU A 399 -5.16 15.97 -8.63
C LEU A 399 -3.84 15.32 -9.07
N LEU A 400 -3.91 14.41 -10.03
CA LEU A 400 -2.72 13.76 -10.57
C LEU A 400 -2.14 14.59 -11.72
N PHE A 401 -0.88 14.95 -11.58
CA PHE A 401 -0.10 15.63 -12.60
C PHE A 401 1.08 14.75 -13.02
N ALA A 402 1.53 14.94 -14.26
CA ALA A 402 2.63 14.22 -14.87
C ALA A 402 3.61 15.20 -15.50
N ARG A 403 4.89 14.89 -15.41
CA ARG A 403 5.97 15.67 -16.02
C ARG A 403 6.99 14.73 -16.67
N ARG A 404 7.80 15.28 -17.57
CA ARG A 404 8.96 14.56 -18.12
C ARG A 404 9.87 14.11 -16.98
N ALA A 405 10.32 12.85 -17.04
CA ALA A 405 11.32 12.35 -16.11
C ALA A 405 12.59 13.17 -16.23
N ARG A 406 13.20 13.51 -15.09
CA ARG A 406 14.49 14.21 -15.12
C ARG A 406 15.56 13.23 -15.59
N GLU A 407 16.32 13.60 -16.62
CA GLU A 407 17.50 12.84 -17.03
C GLU A 407 18.56 12.97 -15.92
N GLY A 408 18.90 11.83 -15.31
CA GLY A 408 19.85 11.76 -14.21
C GLY A 408 19.26 12.18 -12.87
N THR A 409 19.51 11.37 -11.84
CA THR A 409 19.86 11.94 -10.55
C THR A 409 21.06 12.85 -10.82
N ARG A 410 20.85 14.16 -10.96
CA ARG A 410 21.83 15.02 -10.32
C ARG A 410 21.79 14.55 -8.88
N ASP A 411 22.86 13.90 -8.43
CA ASP A 411 23.27 14.09 -7.06
C ASP A 411 23.03 15.57 -6.81
N THR A 412 22.04 15.87 -5.99
CA THR A 412 21.96 17.23 -5.50
C THR A 412 23.21 17.28 -4.66
N GLU A 413 24.32 17.74 -5.23
CA GLU A 413 25.47 18.17 -4.47
C GLU A 413 24.88 19.17 -3.50
N LEU A 414 24.67 18.70 -2.27
CA LEU A 414 24.39 19.55 -1.15
C LEU A 414 25.72 20.24 -0.89
N GLU A 415 26.02 21.26 -1.69
CA GLU A 415 27.15 22.13 -1.40
C GLU A 415 26.83 22.81 -0.06
N LEU A 416 27.76 22.71 0.88
CA LEU A 416 27.71 23.48 2.11
C LEU A 416 28.09 24.92 1.74
N GLU A 417 27.14 25.67 1.18
CA GLU A 417 27.38 27.06 0.75
C GLU A 417 27.92 27.95 1.89
N ASP A 418 27.64 27.56 3.14
CA ASP A 418 28.01 28.28 4.35
C ASP A 418 29.30 27.79 5.04
N PHE A 419 29.88 26.66 4.62
CA PHE A 419 31.04 26.06 5.30
C PHE A 419 32.08 25.51 4.32
N SER A 420 33.34 25.87 4.53
CA SER A 420 34.44 25.30 3.75
C SER A 420 34.71 23.84 4.13
N LEU A 421 35.17 23.02 3.17
CA LEU A 421 35.55 21.62 3.43
C LEU A 421 36.62 21.51 4.54
N ASP A 422 37.49 22.53 4.65
CA ASP A 422 38.53 22.61 5.67
C ASP A 422 37.95 22.92 7.06
N GLU A 423 36.92 23.78 7.15
CA GLU A 423 36.19 24.00 8.42
C GLU A 423 35.48 22.74 8.89
N VAL A 424 34.81 22.02 7.98
CA VAL A 424 34.10 20.78 8.30
C VAL A 424 35.05 19.75 8.89
N ASN A 425 36.19 19.49 8.23
CA ASN A 425 37.14 18.47 8.69
C ASN A 425 37.89 18.85 9.98
N ARG A 426 38.00 20.15 10.29
CA ARG A 426 38.83 20.65 11.40
C ARG A 426 38.03 20.96 12.66
N TYR A 427 36.76 21.34 12.53
CA TYR A 427 35.90 21.77 13.64
C TYR A 427 34.66 20.90 13.85
N PHE A 428 34.30 20.05 12.89
CA PHE A 428 33.08 19.24 12.96
C PHE A 428 33.40 17.75 12.77
N GLU A 429 33.15 16.94 13.79
CA GLU A 429 33.20 15.48 13.65
C GLU A 429 31.82 14.98 13.18
N PRO A 430 31.66 14.48 11.93
CA PRO A 430 30.35 14.10 11.43
C PRO A 430 29.88 12.81 12.12
N TRP A 431 29.02 12.94 13.12
CA TRP A 431 28.52 11.79 13.90
C TRP A 431 27.27 11.12 13.31
N ALA A 432 26.52 11.79 12.41
CA ALA A 432 25.45 11.21 11.59
C ALA A 432 24.86 12.24 10.59
N VAL A 433 24.39 11.77 9.44
CA VAL A 433 23.37 12.48 8.64
C VAL A 433 22.00 11.95 9.07
N ASP A 434 21.23 12.77 9.78
CA ASP A 434 19.87 12.45 10.22
C ASP A 434 18.83 12.99 9.22
N PRO A 435 18.15 12.15 8.41
CA PRO A 435 16.97 12.57 7.66
C PRO A 435 15.69 12.63 8.53
N GLY A 436 15.83 12.45 9.85
CA GLY A 436 14.79 12.38 10.87
C GLY A 436 14.22 13.74 11.26
N HIS A 437 13.13 14.10 10.60
CA HIS A 437 12.29 15.25 10.91
C HIS A 437 11.83 15.31 12.39
N ASN A 438 12.33 16.27 13.17
CA ASN A 438 11.71 16.69 14.44
C ASN A 438 10.72 17.85 14.28
N GLN A 439 10.70 18.49 13.10
CA GLN A 439 9.89 19.67 12.83
C GLN A 439 9.13 19.53 11.51
N VAL A 440 7.82 19.82 11.59
CA VAL A 440 6.87 19.82 10.48
C VAL A 440 6.59 21.27 10.08
N PHE A 441 6.65 21.57 8.78
CA PHE A 441 6.15 22.84 8.26
C PHE A 441 4.70 22.61 7.82
N THR A 442 3.78 23.29 8.48
CA THR A 442 2.35 23.20 8.19
C THR A 442 1.87 24.54 7.67
N ALA A 443 1.29 24.56 6.47
CA ALA A 443 0.53 25.70 6.01
C ALA A 443 -0.79 25.74 6.79
N VAL A 444 -1.06 26.83 7.49
CA VAL A 444 -2.37 27.03 8.12
C VAL A 444 -3.34 27.44 7.02
N ASP A 445 -4.27 26.55 6.70
CA ASP A 445 -5.36 26.86 5.78
C ASP A 445 -6.29 27.87 6.48
N GLY A 446 -6.26 29.10 5.98
CA GLY A 446 -7.19 30.15 6.35
C GLY A 446 -8.08 30.39 5.16
N SER A 447 -9.39 30.25 5.33
CA SER A 447 -10.35 30.61 4.28
C SER A 447 -10.33 32.13 4.07
N GLY A 448 -9.73 32.60 2.97
CA GLY A 448 -9.69 34.02 2.60
C GLY A 448 -8.60 34.36 1.58
N SER A 449 -8.57 35.62 1.14
CA SER A 449 -7.63 36.19 0.15
C SER A 449 -6.29 36.67 0.75
N LYS A 450 -6.00 36.33 2.02
CA LYS A 450 -4.76 36.74 2.72
C LYS A 450 -3.66 35.69 2.58
N SER A 451 -2.39 36.12 2.65
CA SER A 451 -1.25 35.19 2.58
C SER A 451 -1.32 34.16 3.72
N HIS A 452 -1.09 32.90 3.38
CA HIS A 452 -1.18 31.80 4.34
C HIS A 452 0.06 31.76 5.23
N GLN A 453 -0.14 31.66 6.54
CA GLN A 453 0.96 31.53 7.49
C GLN A 453 1.53 30.10 7.41
N ILE A 454 2.80 29.98 7.05
CA ILE A 454 3.56 28.75 7.22
C ILE A 454 4.02 28.70 8.68
N ARG A 455 3.52 27.72 9.45
CA ARG A 455 3.95 27.49 10.83
C ARG A 455 4.93 26.33 10.89
N ARG A 456 6.04 26.55 11.58
CA ARG A 456 6.99 25.51 11.97
C ARG A 456 6.53 24.97 13.32
N VAL A 457 6.23 23.68 13.39
CA VAL A 457 5.75 23.02 14.60
C VAL A 457 6.49 21.71 14.82
N SER A 458 6.58 21.26 16.07
CA SER A 458 7.09 19.92 16.35
C SER A 458 6.14 18.84 15.82
N ASN A 459 6.64 17.60 15.61
CA ASN A 459 5.78 16.46 15.24
C ASN A 459 4.61 16.27 16.24
N LYS A 460 4.87 16.47 17.53
CA LYS A 460 3.86 16.34 18.58
C LYS A 460 2.77 17.41 18.43
N GLU A 461 3.17 18.66 18.23
CA GLU A 461 2.22 19.75 17.97
C GLU A 461 1.45 19.56 16.67
N TYR A 462 2.08 19.01 15.62
CA TYR A 462 1.41 18.71 14.36
C TYR A 462 0.23 17.73 14.55
N TYR A 463 0.43 16.61 15.25
CA TYR A 463 -0.64 15.63 15.48
C TYR A 463 -1.76 16.18 16.38
N ALA A 464 -1.42 17.08 17.30
CA ALA A 464 -2.40 17.80 18.11
C ALA A 464 -3.21 18.81 17.28
N MET A 465 -2.55 19.64 16.45
CA MET A 465 -3.19 20.67 15.62
C MET A 465 -4.05 20.10 14.49
N THR A 466 -3.59 19.04 13.82
CA THR A 466 -4.35 18.39 12.74
C THR A 466 -5.58 17.64 13.24
N GLY A 467 -5.78 17.59 14.56
CA GLY A 467 -6.86 16.83 15.18
C GLY A 467 -6.72 15.33 14.97
N SER A 468 -5.56 14.84 14.57
CA SER A 468 -5.30 13.41 14.33
C SER A 468 -5.54 12.59 15.60
N GLU A 469 -5.12 13.10 16.76
CA GLU A 469 -5.38 12.47 18.06
C GLU A 469 -6.86 12.52 18.44
N ARG A 470 -7.56 13.64 18.18
CA ARG A 470 -9.01 13.74 18.42
C ARG A 470 -9.77 12.79 17.52
N ARG A 471 -9.43 12.73 16.23
CA ARG A 471 -10.01 11.82 15.24
C ARG A 471 -9.73 10.36 15.64
N ALA A 472 -8.54 10.03 16.12
CA ALA A 472 -8.23 8.69 16.64
C ALA A 472 -9.11 8.33 17.84
N LYS A 473 -9.30 9.26 18.78
CA LYS A 473 -10.21 9.08 19.93
C LYS A 473 -11.68 8.97 19.52
N THR A 474 -12.15 9.77 18.56
CA THR A 474 -13.51 9.66 18.02
C THR A 474 -13.71 8.35 17.28
N LEU A 475 -12.73 7.94 16.45
CA LEU A 475 -12.74 6.63 15.79
C LEU A 475 -12.75 5.48 16.79
N GLN A 476 -12.07 5.61 17.93
CA GLN A 476 -12.13 4.61 18.99
C GLN A 476 -13.53 4.57 19.60
N LYS A 477 -14.11 5.72 19.97
CA LYS A 477 -15.49 5.80 20.46
C LYS A 477 -16.51 5.26 19.46
N ASP A 478 -16.33 5.51 18.16
CA ASP A 478 -17.24 5.03 17.11
C ASP A 478 -17.13 3.50 16.92
N LYS A 479 -15.95 2.91 17.15
CA LYS A 479 -15.78 1.44 17.20
C LYS A 479 -16.51 0.85 18.41
N ASP A 480 -16.37 1.50 19.57
CA ASP A 480 -17.02 1.09 20.82
C ASP A 480 -18.56 1.19 20.70
N THR A 481 -19.07 2.26 20.09
CA THR A 481 -20.52 2.56 19.99
C THR A 481 -21.23 1.71 18.94
N ASN A 482 -20.59 1.42 17.80
CA ASN A 482 -21.20 0.66 16.70
C ASN A 482 -21.03 -0.87 16.81
N LYS A 483 -20.55 -1.41 17.95
CA LYS A 483 -20.29 -2.85 18.15
C LYS A 483 -19.38 -3.48 17.07
N TYR A 484 -18.48 -2.70 16.46
CA TYR A 484 -17.46 -3.27 15.55
C TYR A 484 -16.41 -4.09 16.30
N ASP A 485 -16.26 -3.86 17.60
CA ASP A 485 -15.42 -4.64 18.52
C ASP A 485 -15.81 -6.13 18.55
N ASN A 486 -17.09 -6.47 18.41
CA ASN A 486 -17.48 -7.88 18.40
C ASN A 486 -17.01 -8.66 17.15
N MET A 487 -16.60 -7.97 16.07
CA MET A 487 -16.03 -8.60 14.88
C MET A 487 -14.50 -8.47 14.82
N GLN A 488 -13.93 -7.32 15.21
CA GLN A 488 -12.47 -7.15 15.26
C GLN A 488 -11.82 -7.96 16.38
N ASN A 489 -12.42 -8.00 17.57
CA ASN A 489 -11.85 -8.72 18.73
C ASN A 489 -12.11 -10.23 18.68
N ARG A 490 -13.06 -10.69 17.85
CA ARG A 490 -13.28 -12.13 17.59
C ARG A 490 -12.35 -12.69 16.50
N ILE A 491 -11.75 -11.85 15.66
CA ILE A 491 -10.89 -12.28 14.54
C ILE A 491 -9.41 -11.94 14.80
N ILE A 492 -9.12 -10.98 15.68
CA ILE A 492 -7.77 -10.65 16.14
C ILE A 492 -7.85 -10.49 17.66
N PRO A 493 -7.33 -11.44 18.47
CA PRO A 493 -7.22 -11.21 19.89
C PRO A 493 -6.22 -10.06 20.08
N THR A 494 -6.74 -8.88 20.40
CA THR A 494 -5.92 -7.81 20.97
C THR A 494 -6.09 -7.95 22.47
N PRO A 495 -5.01 -8.10 23.26
CA PRO A 495 -5.14 -8.18 24.71
C PRO A 495 -5.79 -6.89 25.25
N PRO A 496 -6.56 -6.98 26.35
CA PRO A 496 -7.11 -5.81 27.05
C PRO A 496 -6.04 -4.81 27.49
#